data_AF-A0A2G6R6M1-F1
#
_entry.id   AF-A0A2G6R6M1-F1
#
_cell.length_a   1.000
_cell.length_b   1.000
_cell.length_c   1.000
_cell.angle_alpha   90.00
_cell.angle_beta   90.00
_cell.angle_gamma   90.00
#
_symmetry.space_group_name_H-M   'P 1'
#
loop_
_entity.id
_entity.type
_entity.pdbx_description
1 polymer ?
#
loop_
_entity_poly.entity_id
_entity_poly.type
_entity_poly.pdbx_seq_one_letter_code
_entity_poly.pdbx_strand_id
1 'polypeptide(L)'
;MIIIIKTGNKNQLLIKVLSMLSLLLLFGLYYNHMSSKFQDQNNALINKLDNVIVKKEIDKSLNIEKAIYKEAVVIVNLLEQKHVQSIKIVKNKLYIICDYTTDIEPLLIRYGVAAMIKNTNKNIQIAIDLKTIVENKYEA
;
A
#
# COMPACT_ATOMS: atom_id res chain seq x y z
N MET A 1 -88.67 -1.22 -15.64
CA MET A 1 -88.27 -0.96 -14.24
C MET A 1 -86.83 -1.42 -14.08
N ILE A 2 -85.88 -0.50 -13.88
CA ILE A 2 -84.47 -0.87 -13.68
C ILE A 2 -84.24 -0.95 -12.18
N ILE A 3 -84.01 -2.16 -11.67
CA ILE A 3 -83.77 -2.41 -10.24
C ILE A 3 -82.25 -2.43 -10.04
N ILE A 4 -81.72 -1.41 -9.39
CA ILE A 4 -80.31 -1.33 -8.99
C ILE A 4 -80.20 -1.92 -7.59
N ILE A 5 -79.63 -3.12 -7.49
CA ILE A 5 -79.39 -3.79 -6.22
C ILE A 5 -78.03 -3.32 -5.69
N LYS A 6 -78.02 -2.59 -4.57
CA LYS A 6 -76.81 -2.08 -3.93
C LYS A 6 -76.16 -3.21 -3.12
N THR A 7 -75.25 -3.97 -3.72
CA THR A 7 -74.49 -5.03 -3.04
C THR A 7 -73.41 -4.43 -2.14
N GLY A 8 -73.59 -4.55 -0.82
CA GLY A 8 -72.60 -4.14 0.17
C GLY A 8 -71.36 -5.03 0.14
N ASN A 9 -70.33 -4.60 -0.60
CA ASN A 9 -69.20 -5.45 -0.99
C ASN A 9 -68.04 -5.50 0.04
N LYS A 10 -68.37 -5.65 1.34
CA LYS A 10 -67.38 -5.64 2.44
C LYS A 10 -66.30 -6.74 2.28
N ASN A 11 -66.68 -7.90 1.73
CA ASN A 11 -65.77 -9.02 1.51
C ASN A 11 -64.77 -8.75 0.36
N GLN A 12 -65.16 -8.00 -0.69
CA GLN A 12 -64.21 -7.58 -1.73
C GLN A 12 -63.17 -6.59 -1.22
N LEU A 13 -63.53 -5.68 -0.30
CA LEU A 13 -62.58 -4.75 0.31
C LEU A 13 -61.53 -5.50 1.15
N LEU A 14 -61.95 -6.51 1.93
CA LEU A 14 -61.04 -7.37 2.68
C LEU A 14 -60.04 -8.09 1.76
N ILE A 15 -60.51 -8.67 0.65
CA ILE A 15 -59.64 -9.36 -0.32
C ILE A 15 -58.62 -8.39 -0.94
N LYS A 16 -59.04 -7.16 -1.29
CA LYS A 16 -58.13 -6.13 -1.82
C LYS A 16 -57.06 -5.72 -0.80
N VAL A 17 -57.43 -5.53 0.46
CA VAL A 17 -56.48 -5.20 1.53
C VAL A 17 -55.49 -6.34 1.76
N LEU A 18 -55.98 -7.58 1.81
CA LEU A 18 -55.13 -8.77 2.00
C LEU A 18 -54.12 -8.95 0.85
N SER A 19 -54.57 -8.73 -0.39
CA SER A 19 -53.70 -8.75 -1.58
C SER A 19 -52.63 -7.65 -1.54
N MET A 20 -52.99 -6.44 -1.12
CA MET A 20 -52.04 -5.33 -0.95
C MET A 20 -50.99 -5.65 0.14
N LEU A 21 -51.43 -6.26 1.25
CA LEU A 21 -50.57 -6.63 2.38
C LEU A 21 -49.59 -7.75 2.00
N SER A 22 -50.07 -8.73 1.23
CA SER A 22 -49.23 -9.79 0.65
C SER A 22 -48.14 -9.21 -0.27
N LEU A 23 -48.49 -8.25 -1.12
CA LEU A 23 -47.53 -7.60 -2.02
C LEU A 23 -46.44 -6.86 -1.23
N LEU A 24 -46.83 -6.07 -0.22
CA LEU A 24 -45.90 -5.35 0.65
C LEU A 24 -44.97 -6.28 1.42
N LEU A 25 -45.48 -7.40 1.93
CA LEU A 25 -44.66 -8.43 2.59
C LEU A 25 -43.62 -9.02 1.64
N LEU A 26 -44.02 -9.33 0.41
CA LEU A 26 -43.13 -9.93 -0.59
C LEU A 26 -42.02 -8.95 -1.00
N PHE A 27 -42.35 -7.66 -1.17
CA PHE A 27 -41.35 -6.61 -1.38
C PHE A 27 -40.42 -6.42 -0.18
N GLY A 28 -40.95 -6.42 1.05
CA GLY A 28 -40.14 -6.28 2.25
C GLY A 28 -39.14 -7.41 2.44
N LEU A 29 -39.59 -8.67 2.26
CA LEU A 29 -38.72 -9.84 2.32
C LEU A 29 -37.68 -9.84 1.19
N TYR A 30 -38.09 -9.48 -0.03
CA TYR A 30 -37.18 -9.38 -1.17
C TYR A 30 -36.10 -8.31 -0.96
N TYR A 31 -36.48 -7.12 -0.49
CA TYR A 31 -35.56 -6.03 -0.23
C TYR A 31 -34.52 -6.41 0.83
N ASN A 32 -34.95 -7.03 1.94
CA ASN A 32 -34.03 -7.47 2.99
C ASN A 32 -33.04 -8.54 2.49
N HIS A 33 -33.53 -9.54 1.73
CA HIS A 33 -32.65 -10.57 1.17
C HIS A 33 -31.64 -9.97 0.18
N MET A 34 -32.09 -9.08 -0.69
CA MET A 34 -31.25 -8.46 -1.69
C MET A 34 -30.23 -7.50 -1.06
N SER A 35 -30.64 -6.74 -0.04
CA SER A 35 -29.77 -5.83 0.71
C SER A 35 -28.62 -6.58 1.39
N SER A 36 -28.91 -7.73 2.04
CA SER A 36 -27.88 -8.59 2.62
C SER A 36 -26.89 -9.08 1.57
N LYS A 37 -27.36 -9.54 0.40
CA LYS A 37 -26.44 -9.97 -0.68
C LYS A 37 -25.57 -8.83 -1.20
N PHE A 38 -26.12 -7.62 -1.31
CA PHE A 38 -25.33 -6.45 -1.72
C PHE A 38 -24.29 -6.05 -0.67
N GLN A 39 -24.60 -6.17 0.62
CA GLN A 39 -23.63 -5.94 1.69
C GLN A 39 -22.48 -6.94 1.64
N ASP A 40 -22.78 -8.23 1.47
CA ASP A 40 -21.75 -9.28 1.39
C ASP A 40 -20.84 -9.08 0.18
N GLN A 41 -21.41 -8.72 -0.98
CA GLN A 41 -20.64 -8.42 -2.19
C GLN A 41 -19.77 -7.17 -2.02
N ASN A 42 -20.30 -6.10 -1.42
CA ASN A 42 -19.53 -4.89 -1.14
C ASN A 42 -18.40 -5.16 -0.15
N ASN A 43 -18.65 -5.90 0.93
CA ASN A 43 -17.63 -6.27 1.91
C ASN A 43 -16.52 -7.12 1.26
N ALA A 44 -16.88 -8.05 0.37
CA ALA A 44 -15.90 -8.83 -0.39
C ALA A 44 -15.04 -7.97 -1.33
N LEU A 45 -15.61 -6.93 -1.94
CA LEU A 45 -14.89 -5.99 -2.80
C LEU A 45 -13.97 -5.07 -1.99
N ILE A 46 -14.43 -4.55 -0.84
CA ILE A 46 -13.61 -3.75 0.09
C ILE A 46 -12.41 -4.58 0.56
N ASN A 47 -12.64 -5.80 1.02
CA ASN A 47 -11.55 -6.70 1.44
C ASN A 47 -10.56 -6.97 0.30
N LYS A 48 -11.01 -7.12 -0.95
CA LYS A 48 -10.11 -7.28 -2.10
C LYS A 48 -9.29 -6.03 -2.36
N LEU A 49 -9.90 -4.85 -2.28
CA LEU A 49 -9.20 -3.56 -2.44
C LEU A 49 -8.15 -3.37 -1.35
N ASP A 50 -8.50 -3.60 -0.08
CA ASP A 50 -7.57 -3.48 1.05
C ASP A 50 -6.38 -4.44 0.90
N ASN A 51 -6.63 -5.70 0.51
CA ASN A 51 -5.56 -6.66 0.25
C ASN A 51 -4.66 -6.24 -0.92
N VAL A 52 -5.20 -5.59 -1.96
CA VAL A 52 -4.40 -5.08 -3.09
C VAL A 52 -3.56 -3.87 -2.66
N ILE A 53 -4.11 -2.97 -1.84
CA ILE A 53 -3.40 -1.81 -1.32
C ILE A 53 -2.24 -2.27 -0.42
N VAL A 54 -2.52 -3.18 0.52
CA VAL A 54 -1.50 -3.75 1.42
C VAL A 54 -0.40 -4.47 0.63
N LYS A 55 -0.76 -5.29 -0.37
CA LYS A 55 0.24 -5.93 -1.24
C LYS A 55 1.09 -4.91 -2.00
N LYS A 56 0.47 -3.86 -2.54
CA LYS A 56 1.17 -2.79 -3.26
C LYS A 56 2.13 -2.02 -2.34
N GLU A 57 1.77 -1.82 -1.08
CA GLU A 57 2.64 -1.18 -0.09
C GLU A 57 3.83 -2.07 0.29
N ILE A 58 3.60 -3.37 0.51
CA ILE A 58 4.65 -4.35 0.79
C ILE A 58 5.60 -4.49 -0.41
N ASP A 59 5.08 -4.54 -1.63
CA ASP A 59 5.90 -4.64 -2.83
C ASP A 59 6.79 -3.39 -3.00
N LYS A 60 6.25 -2.20 -2.69
CA LYS A 60 7.03 -0.95 -2.69
C LYS A 60 8.15 -0.97 -1.65
N SER A 61 7.86 -1.34 -0.40
CA SER A 61 8.89 -1.37 0.64
C SER A 61 10.00 -2.36 0.29
N LEU A 62 9.64 -3.53 -0.21
CA LEU A 62 10.57 -4.59 -0.60
C LEU A 62 11.44 -4.15 -1.81
N ASN A 63 10.87 -3.40 -2.75
CA ASN A 63 11.63 -2.82 -3.86
C ASN A 63 12.62 -1.74 -3.39
N ILE A 64 12.23 -0.90 -2.42
CA ILE A 64 13.13 0.09 -1.80
C ILE A 64 14.29 -0.62 -1.08
N GLU A 65 14.01 -1.65 -0.29
CA GLU A 65 15.04 -2.43 0.40
C GLU A 65 16.03 -3.07 -0.58
N LYS A 66 15.52 -3.69 -1.66
CA LYS A 66 16.35 -4.24 -2.73
C LYS A 66 17.21 -3.17 -3.40
N ALA A 67 16.66 -1.97 -3.62
CA ALA A 67 17.39 -0.86 -4.23
C ALA A 67 18.54 -0.39 -3.33
N ILE A 68 18.30 -0.22 -2.03
CA ILE A 68 19.30 0.16 -1.02
C ILE A 68 20.36 -0.93 -0.90
N TYR A 69 19.97 -2.20 -0.84
CA TYR A 69 20.91 -3.32 -0.75
C TYR A 69 21.82 -3.40 -1.98
N LYS A 70 21.25 -3.33 -3.19
CA LYS A 70 22.03 -3.30 -4.44
C LYS A 70 23.00 -2.12 -4.44
N GLU A 71 22.58 -0.97 -3.93
CA GLU A 71 23.43 0.19 -3.87
C GLU A 71 24.58 0.04 -2.87
N ALA A 72 24.30 -0.50 -1.69
CA ALA A 72 25.34 -0.82 -0.71
C ALA A 72 26.39 -1.77 -1.31
N VAL A 73 25.97 -2.77 -2.10
CA VAL A 73 26.90 -3.66 -2.82
C VAL A 73 27.76 -2.91 -3.83
N VAL A 74 27.16 -2.00 -4.62
CA VAL A 74 27.92 -1.18 -5.57
C VAL A 74 28.94 -0.32 -4.83
N ILE A 75 28.56 0.32 -3.72
CA ILE A 75 29.47 1.15 -2.94
C ILE A 75 30.63 0.33 -2.36
N VAL A 76 30.34 -0.87 -1.84
CA VAL A 76 31.36 -1.80 -1.35
C VAL A 76 32.33 -2.19 -2.46
N ASN A 77 31.82 -2.46 -3.66
CA ASN A 77 32.67 -2.81 -4.80
C ASN A 77 33.52 -1.62 -5.25
N LEU A 78 33.01 -0.40 -5.17
CA LEU A 78 33.76 0.83 -5.47
C LEU A 78 34.88 1.11 -4.45
N LEU A 79 34.64 0.80 -3.18
CA LEU A 79 35.61 1.00 -2.08
C LEU A 79 36.61 -0.15 -1.91
N GLU A 80 36.47 -1.22 -2.69
CA GLU A 80 37.17 -2.50 -2.54
C GLU A 80 36.91 -3.17 -1.17
N GLN A 81 36.29 -4.36 -1.17
CA GLN A 81 35.84 -5.08 0.03
C GLN A 81 36.86 -5.18 1.17
N LYS A 82 38.15 -5.35 0.84
CA LYS A 82 39.26 -5.46 1.82
C LYS A 82 39.40 -4.23 2.73
N HIS A 83 38.95 -3.07 2.28
CA HIS A 83 39.13 -1.79 2.95
C HIS A 83 37.89 -1.33 3.74
N VAL A 84 36.78 -2.05 3.62
CA VAL A 84 35.52 -1.74 4.29
C VAL A 84 35.45 -2.49 5.62
N GLN A 85 35.51 -1.76 6.73
CA GLN A 85 35.45 -2.31 8.08
C GLN A 85 34.01 -2.63 8.51
N SER A 86 33.07 -1.74 8.21
CA SER A 86 31.66 -1.97 8.51
C SER A 86 30.72 -1.08 7.72
N ILE A 87 29.51 -1.59 7.48
CA ILE A 87 28.40 -0.85 6.89
C ILE A 87 27.18 -1.00 7.78
N LYS A 88 26.55 0.12 8.11
CA LYS A 88 25.38 0.15 8.98
C LYS A 88 24.38 1.17 8.45
N ILE A 89 23.11 0.81 8.50
CA ILE A 89 22.03 1.77 8.29
C ILE A 89 21.65 2.33 9.65
N VAL A 90 21.74 3.64 9.83
CA VAL A 90 21.34 4.31 11.07
C VAL A 90 20.41 5.45 10.71
N LYS A 91 19.17 5.36 11.20
CA LYS A 91 18.08 6.27 10.84
C LYS A 91 17.89 6.28 9.32
N ASN A 92 18.09 7.44 8.68
CA ASN A 92 17.89 7.63 7.24
C ASN A 92 19.21 7.67 6.44
N LYS A 93 20.32 7.22 7.03
CA LYS A 93 21.65 7.30 6.40
C LYS A 93 22.34 5.95 6.39
N LEU A 94 23.04 5.68 5.29
CA LEU A 94 23.98 4.59 5.14
C LEU A 94 25.35 5.05 5.64
N TYR A 95 25.80 4.47 6.75
CA TYR A 95 27.11 4.71 7.33
C TYR A 95 28.09 3.62 6.90
N ILE A 96 29.26 4.06 6.47
CA ILE A 96 30.34 3.20 5.99
C ILE A 96 31.61 3.62 6.70
N ILE A 97 32.32 2.65 7.28
CA ILE A 97 33.63 2.84 7.89
C ILE A 97 34.64 2.09 7.05
N CYS A 98 35.64 2.81 6.55
CA CYS A 98 36.72 2.27 5.75
C CYS A 98 38.08 2.67 6.31
N ASP A 99 39.12 1.98 5.86
CA ASP A 99 40.50 2.27 6.24
C ASP A 99 40.94 3.67 5.80
N TYR A 100 41.97 4.23 6.45
CA TYR A 100 42.47 5.55 6.10
C TYR A 100 43.15 5.60 4.72
N THR A 101 43.56 4.45 4.17
CA THR A 101 44.25 4.33 2.88
C THR A 101 43.30 4.12 1.71
N THR A 102 41.99 4.04 1.95
CA THR A 102 41.01 3.72 0.92
C THR A 102 40.83 4.88 -0.04
N ASP A 103 40.80 4.57 -1.34
CA ASP A 103 40.43 5.56 -2.34
C ASP A 103 38.92 5.85 -2.27
N ILE A 104 38.58 7.10 -1.96
CA ILE A 104 37.20 7.59 -1.83
C ILE A 104 36.74 8.35 -3.07
N GLU A 105 37.61 8.57 -4.05
CA GLU A 105 37.31 9.30 -5.28
C GLU A 105 36.13 8.70 -6.06
N PRO A 106 35.99 7.37 -6.19
CA PRO A 106 34.83 6.78 -6.88
C PRO A 106 33.48 7.11 -6.21
N LEU A 107 33.48 7.25 -4.88
CA LEU A 107 32.30 7.63 -4.11
C LEU A 107 31.96 9.10 -4.27
N LEU A 108 32.98 9.96 -4.31
CA LEU A 108 32.83 11.39 -4.56
C LEU A 108 32.29 11.66 -5.97
N ILE A 109 32.73 10.92 -6.99
CA ILE A 109 32.20 11.07 -8.36
C ILE A 109 30.71 10.68 -8.42
N ARG A 110 30.32 9.60 -7.75
CA ARG A 110 28.95 9.08 -7.81
C ARG A 110 27.95 9.88 -6.98
N TYR A 111 28.33 10.28 -5.78
CA TYR A 111 27.43 10.91 -4.82
C TYR A 111 27.70 12.41 -4.62
N GLY A 112 28.87 12.90 -5.02
CA GLY A 112 29.25 14.30 -4.87
C GLY A 112 29.04 14.81 -3.45
N VAL A 113 28.35 15.95 -3.37
CA VAL A 113 27.95 16.61 -2.11
C VAL A 113 26.96 15.83 -1.25
N ALA A 114 26.31 14.78 -1.78
CA ALA A 114 25.38 13.96 -1.00
C ALA A 114 26.10 12.98 -0.04
N ALA A 115 27.39 12.73 -0.25
CA ALA A 115 28.21 11.94 0.66
C ALA A 115 28.91 12.86 1.67
N MET A 116 28.60 12.68 2.96
CA MET A 116 29.30 13.32 4.06
C MET A 116 30.51 12.47 4.45
N ILE A 117 31.72 13.00 4.24
CA ILE A 117 32.96 12.29 4.50
C ILE A 117 33.69 12.96 5.68
N LYS A 118 34.08 12.15 6.66
CA LYS A 118 34.91 12.56 7.79
C LYS A 118 36.17 11.71 7.83
N ASN A 119 37.30 12.34 7.55
CA ASN A 119 38.61 11.71 7.63
C ASN A 119 39.15 11.84 9.05
N THR A 120 39.54 10.71 9.64
CA THR A 120 40.23 10.64 10.92
C THR A 120 41.55 9.89 10.71
N ASN A 121 42.55 10.08 11.57
CA ASN A 121 43.86 9.43 11.48
C ASN A 121 43.82 7.88 11.53
N LYS A 122 42.66 7.28 11.82
CA LYS A 122 42.48 5.82 11.91
C LYS A 122 41.54 5.26 10.84
N ASN A 123 40.52 6.01 10.46
CA ASN A 123 39.48 5.56 9.54
C ASN A 123 38.81 6.72 8.82
N ILE A 124 38.18 6.40 7.70
CA ILE A 124 37.31 7.29 6.96
C ILE A 124 35.86 6.88 7.26
N GLN A 125 35.05 7.85 7.70
CA GLN A 125 33.64 7.66 7.98
C GLN A 125 32.84 8.36 6.90
N ILE A 126 31.98 7.60 6.22
CA ILE A 126 31.17 8.08 5.11
C ILE A 126 29.71 7.89 5.49
N ALA A 127 28.91 8.95 5.32
CA ALA A 127 27.48 8.91 5.54
C ALA A 127 26.75 9.41 4.28
N ILE A 128 25.88 8.57 3.73
CA ILE A 128 25.09 8.86 2.53
C ILE A 128 23.62 8.83 2.91
N ASP A 129 22.83 9.81 2.47
CA ASP A 129 21.39 9.80 2.69
C ASP A 129 20.72 8.70 1.86
N LEU A 130 19.88 7.88 2.50
CA LEU A 130 19.11 6.85 1.82
C LEU A 130 18.15 7.46 0.80
N LYS A 131 17.68 8.70 1.04
CA LYS A 131 16.82 9.41 0.09
C LYS A 131 17.50 9.56 -1.28
N THR A 132 18.76 9.99 -1.30
CA THR A 132 19.55 10.13 -2.54
C THR A 132 19.78 8.78 -3.23
N ILE A 133 19.94 7.70 -2.48
CA ILE A 133 20.11 6.35 -3.01
C ILE A 133 18.83 5.86 -3.71
N VAL A 134 17.67 6.18 -3.15
CA VAL A 134 16.37 5.73 -3.65
C VAL A 134 15.88 6.60 -4.81
N GLU A 135 15.99 7.93 -4.71
CA GLU A 135 15.52 8.86 -5.76
C GLU A 135 16.25 8.64 -7.10
N ASN A 136 17.56 8.41 -7.08
CA ASN A 136 18.37 8.11 -8.27
C ASN A 136 17.95 6.83 -9.03
N LYS A 137 17.13 5.95 -8.45
CA LYS A 137 16.62 4.73 -9.09
C LYS A 137 15.13 4.73 -9.39
N TYR A 138 14.35 5.59 -8.72
CA TYR A 138 12.90 5.64 -8.90
C TYR A 138 12.44 6.72 -9.89
N GLU A 139 13.29 7.69 -10.23
CA GLU A 139 13.01 8.69 -11.28
C GLU A 139 13.72 8.41 -12.62
N ALA A 140 14.28 7.20 -12.80
CA ALA A 140 14.91 6.74 -14.05
C ALA A 140 14.05 5.72 -14.80
#